data_AF-D2UAM5-F1
#
_entry.id   AF-D2UAM5-F1
#
_cell.length_a   1.000
_cell.length_b   1.000
_cell.length_c   1.000
_cell.angle_alpha   90.00
_cell.angle_beta   90.00
_cell.angle_gamma   90.00
#
_symmetry.space_group_name_H-M   'P 1'
#
loop_
_entity.id
_entity.type
_entity.pdbx_description
1 polymer ?
#
loop_
_entity_poly.entity_id
_entity_poly.type
_entity_poly.pdbx_seq_one_letter_code
_entity_poly.pdbx_strand_id
1 'polypeptide(L)'
;MTISTRKQSAAFAAAGVHNMPRTRSHIWTNVVASVPEAVLSSMTSRQLAAVIAAAHKSYHDGRATNQAEVIDDAIWIGAGVDRLLPLAALKSITEDHSREPIEWSKSGDTWAVIRYRMDYNERV
;
A
#
# COMPACT_ATOMS: atom_id res chain seq x y z
N MET A 1 25.67 -18.29 -6.30
CA MET A 1 25.86 -18.21 -7.76
C MET A 1 24.81 -17.22 -8.24
N THR A 2 25.19 -15.99 -8.52
CA THR A 2 24.24 -14.87 -8.63
C THR A 2 23.31 -15.05 -9.83
N ILE A 3 22.00 -14.90 -9.61
CA ILE A 3 20.97 -14.97 -10.66
C ILE A 3 21.27 -13.91 -11.73
N SER A 4 21.30 -14.31 -12.99
CA SER A 4 21.61 -13.36 -14.07
C SER A 4 20.48 -12.33 -14.24
N THR A 5 20.87 -11.08 -14.50
CA THR A 5 19.97 -9.96 -14.80
C THR A 5 19.03 -10.23 -15.97
N ARG A 6 19.48 -11.03 -16.96
CA ARG A 6 18.64 -11.46 -18.09
C ARG A 6 17.52 -12.40 -17.64
N LYS A 7 17.81 -13.38 -16.80
CA LYS A 7 16.84 -14.34 -16.26
C LYS A 7 15.80 -13.63 -15.40
N GLN A 8 16.26 -12.74 -14.53
CA GLN A 8 15.40 -11.89 -13.69
C GLN A 8 14.46 -11.03 -14.55
N SER A 9 15.00 -10.37 -15.59
CA SER A 9 14.20 -9.52 -16.48
C SER A 9 13.13 -10.30 -17.23
N ALA A 10 13.47 -11.49 -17.74
CA ALA A 10 12.53 -12.38 -18.40
C ALA A 10 11.43 -12.87 -17.45
N ALA A 11 11.78 -13.19 -16.20
CA ALA A 11 10.81 -13.64 -15.19
C ALA A 11 9.79 -12.56 -14.83
N PHE A 12 10.24 -11.30 -14.62
CA PHE A 12 9.31 -10.19 -14.39
C PHE A 12 8.39 -9.91 -15.59
N ALA A 13 8.92 -10.00 -16.81
CA ALA A 13 8.09 -9.86 -18.01
C ALA A 13 7.03 -10.96 -18.08
N ALA A 14 7.40 -12.21 -17.80
CA ALA A 14 6.45 -13.33 -17.77
C ALA A 14 5.44 -13.25 -16.61
N ALA A 15 5.77 -12.53 -15.52
CA ALA A 15 4.87 -12.28 -14.39
C ALA A 15 3.90 -11.11 -14.61
N GLY A 16 3.94 -10.43 -15.77
CA GLY A 16 3.08 -9.28 -16.06
C GLY A 16 3.50 -7.98 -15.35
N VAL A 17 4.68 -7.92 -14.73
CA VAL A 17 5.17 -6.75 -13.99
C VAL A 17 6.08 -5.91 -14.90
N HIS A 18 5.43 -5.17 -15.81
CA HIS A 18 6.10 -4.36 -16.84
C HIS A 18 6.34 -2.92 -16.36
N ASN A 19 7.51 -2.36 -16.69
CA ASN A 19 7.81 -0.92 -16.56
C ASN A 19 7.58 -0.29 -15.18
N MET A 20 7.78 -1.03 -14.08
CA MET A 20 7.67 -0.54 -12.71
C MET A 20 8.97 -0.75 -11.91
N PRO A 21 9.98 0.13 -12.03
CA PRO A 21 11.31 -0.12 -11.43
C PRO A 21 11.29 -0.27 -9.91
N ARG A 22 10.59 0.62 -9.19
CA ARG A 22 10.47 0.55 -7.72
C ARG A 22 9.73 -0.70 -7.27
N THR A 23 8.59 -1.00 -7.87
CA THR A 23 7.80 -2.21 -7.56
C THR A 23 8.62 -3.47 -7.81
N ARG A 24 9.34 -3.57 -8.93
CA ARG A 24 10.22 -4.70 -9.24
C ARG A 24 11.35 -4.85 -8.21
N SER A 25 11.97 -3.75 -7.80
CA SER A 25 13.02 -3.77 -6.77
C SER A 25 12.48 -4.24 -5.42
N HIS A 26 11.30 -3.75 -5.02
CA HIS A 26 10.63 -4.17 -3.79
C HIS A 26 10.27 -5.66 -3.80
N ILE A 27 9.58 -6.13 -4.85
CA ILE A 27 9.24 -7.55 -5.02
C ILE A 27 10.50 -8.41 -4.98
N TRP A 28 11.55 -8.01 -5.70
CA TRP A 28 12.79 -8.78 -5.72
C TRP A 28 13.43 -8.89 -4.35
N THR A 29 13.49 -7.78 -3.60
CA THR A 29 14.03 -7.74 -2.24
C THR A 29 13.28 -8.71 -1.32
N ASN A 30 11.95 -8.73 -1.40
CA ASN A 30 11.14 -9.67 -0.62
C ASN A 30 11.38 -11.13 -1.04
N VAL A 31 11.42 -11.41 -2.36
CA VAL A 31 11.66 -12.77 -2.88
C VAL A 31 13.01 -13.32 -2.41
N VAL A 32 14.09 -12.53 -2.50
CA VAL A 32 15.43 -12.98 -2.06
C VAL A 32 15.55 -13.08 -0.55
N ALA A 33 14.75 -12.31 0.21
CA ALA A 33 14.69 -12.42 1.67
C ALA A 33 13.93 -13.68 2.12
N SER A 34 12.93 -14.14 1.35
CA SER A 34 12.06 -15.26 1.72
C SER A 34 12.47 -16.61 1.11
N VAL A 35 13.25 -16.62 0.03
CA VAL A 35 13.61 -17.85 -0.69
C VAL A 35 15.13 -18.00 -0.75
N PRO A 36 15.71 -19.13 -0.29
CA PRO A 36 17.15 -19.35 -0.34
C PRO A 36 17.73 -19.18 -1.76
N GLU A 37 18.90 -18.55 -1.87
CA GLU A 37 19.55 -18.26 -3.16
C GLU A 37 19.73 -19.53 -4.01
N ALA A 38 20.07 -20.67 -3.40
CA ALA A 38 20.24 -21.94 -4.09
C ALA A 38 18.96 -22.40 -4.81
N VAL A 39 17.80 -22.17 -4.18
CA VAL A 39 16.49 -22.50 -4.75
C VAL A 39 16.14 -21.55 -5.89
N LEU A 40 16.33 -20.24 -5.70
CA LEU A 40 16.07 -19.25 -6.76
C LEU A 40 16.98 -19.45 -7.98
N SER A 41 18.22 -19.89 -7.75
CA SER A 41 19.20 -20.15 -8.80
C SER A 41 18.83 -21.36 -9.66
N SER A 42 18.28 -22.41 -9.05
CA SER A 42 17.86 -23.63 -9.75
C SER A 42 16.53 -23.49 -10.50
N MET A 43 15.68 -22.54 -10.11
CA MET A 43 14.40 -22.28 -10.80
C MET A 43 14.58 -21.89 -12.27
N THR A 44 13.68 -22.33 -13.13
CA THR A 44 13.54 -21.77 -14.49
C THR A 44 12.98 -20.34 -14.45
N SER A 45 13.10 -19.58 -15.54
CA SER A 45 12.47 -18.24 -15.62
C SER A 45 10.96 -18.28 -15.40
N ARG A 46 10.29 -19.37 -15.79
CA ARG A 46 8.84 -19.54 -15.63
C ARG A 46 8.44 -19.85 -14.18
N GLN A 47 9.22 -20.67 -13.48
CA GLN A 47 9.04 -20.90 -12.05
C GLN A 47 9.31 -19.61 -11.26
N LEU A 48 10.38 -18.89 -11.60
CA LEU A 48 10.69 -17.61 -11.00
C LEU A 48 9.58 -16.58 -11.28
N ALA A 49 8.99 -16.57 -12.48
CA ALA A 49 7.86 -15.72 -12.80
C ALA A 49 6.63 -16.03 -11.92
N ALA A 50 6.35 -17.31 -11.64
CA ALA A 50 5.26 -17.69 -10.73
C ALA A 50 5.49 -17.17 -9.30
N VAL A 51 6.73 -17.27 -8.79
CA VAL A 51 7.11 -16.72 -7.48
C VAL A 51 6.96 -15.20 -7.46
N ILE A 52 7.43 -14.50 -8.50
CA ILE A 52 7.29 -13.04 -8.63
C ILE A 52 5.81 -12.65 -8.71
N ALA A 53 5.01 -13.36 -9.50
CA ALA A 53 3.58 -13.08 -9.63
C ALA A 53 2.84 -13.29 -8.30
N ALA A 54 3.18 -14.36 -7.56
CA ALA A 54 2.63 -14.59 -6.24
C ALA A 54 3.05 -13.50 -5.26
N ALA A 55 4.33 -13.13 -5.21
CA ALA A 55 4.81 -12.05 -4.34
C ALA A 55 4.20 -10.69 -4.69
N HIS A 56 4.05 -10.38 -5.98
CA HIS A 56 3.37 -9.19 -6.46
C HIS A 56 1.91 -9.17 -6.06
N LYS A 57 1.20 -10.29 -6.25
CA LYS A 57 -0.19 -10.43 -5.84
C LYS A 57 -0.33 -10.34 -4.32
N SER A 58 0.51 -11.00 -3.53
CA SER A 58 0.48 -10.88 -2.07
C SER A 58 0.80 -9.46 -1.58
N TYR A 59 1.67 -8.72 -2.28
CA TYR A 59 1.90 -7.31 -1.99
C TYR A 59 0.62 -6.49 -2.25
N HIS A 60 -0.05 -6.69 -3.39
CA HIS A 60 -1.27 -5.96 -3.72
C HIS A 60 -2.50 -6.41 -2.91
N ASP A 61 -2.70 -7.71 -2.71
CA ASP A 61 -3.77 -8.28 -1.89
C ASP A 61 -3.56 -7.91 -0.42
N GLY A 62 -2.32 -8.00 0.09
CA GLY A 62 -1.96 -7.52 1.42
C GLY A 62 -2.27 -6.04 1.58
N ARG A 63 -1.94 -5.22 0.57
CA ARG A 63 -2.27 -3.79 0.50
C ARG A 63 -3.77 -3.50 0.35
N ALA A 64 -4.52 -4.38 -0.30
CA ALA A 64 -5.97 -4.27 -0.44
C ALA A 64 -6.68 -4.68 0.87
N THR A 65 -6.11 -5.62 1.62
CA THR A 65 -6.58 -6.00 2.96
C THR A 65 -6.15 -5.03 4.06
N ASN A 66 -5.03 -4.34 3.86
CA ASN A 66 -4.56 -3.30 4.77
C ASN A 66 -5.41 -2.04 4.55
N GLN A 67 -6.25 -1.73 5.54
CA GLN A 67 -7.07 -0.52 5.50
C GLN A 67 -6.21 0.74 5.36
N ALA A 68 -5.05 0.79 6.04
CA ALA A 68 -4.05 1.82 5.88
C ALA A 68 -2.63 1.32 6.19
N GLU A 69 -1.60 1.87 5.55
CA GLU A 69 -0.18 1.58 5.80
C GLU A 69 0.68 2.84 5.66
N VAL A 70 1.60 3.09 6.61
CA VAL A 70 2.59 4.18 6.51
C VAL A 70 3.75 3.74 5.62
N ILE A 71 4.07 4.56 4.61
CA ILE A 71 5.14 4.33 3.64
C ILE A 71 5.90 5.64 3.50
N ASP A 72 7.16 5.64 3.92
CA ASP A 72 8.00 6.83 3.94
C ASP A 72 7.29 8.02 4.63
N ASP A 73 7.04 9.10 3.89
CA ASP A 73 6.37 10.32 4.34
C ASP A 73 4.87 10.38 3.97
N ALA A 74 4.28 9.25 3.61
CA ALA A 74 2.87 9.14 3.21
C ALA A 74 2.17 7.95 3.89
N ILE A 75 0.83 7.94 3.83
CA ILE A 75 0.00 6.80 4.17
C ILE A 75 -0.74 6.34 2.92
N TRP A 76 -0.60 5.05 2.59
CA TRP A 76 -1.51 4.38 1.68
C TRP A 76 -2.82 4.12 2.40
N ILE A 77 -3.93 4.62 1.86
CA ILE A 77 -5.27 4.28 2.33
C ILE A 77 -5.88 3.31 1.32
N GLY A 78 -6.17 2.09 1.76
CA GLY A 78 -6.90 1.08 0.99
C GLY A 78 -8.42 1.24 1.16
N ALA A 79 -9.16 0.13 1.08
CA ALA A 79 -10.60 0.09 1.34
C ALA A 79 -11.46 1.05 0.47
N GLY A 80 -11.09 1.21 -0.80
CA GLY A 80 -11.87 1.99 -1.78
C GLY A 80 -11.47 3.47 -1.92
N VAL A 81 -10.46 3.94 -1.16
CA VAL A 81 -9.80 5.23 -1.40
C VAL A 81 -8.63 5.08 -2.38
N ASP A 82 -7.90 3.97 -2.26
CA ASP A 82 -6.78 3.54 -3.12
C ASP A 82 -5.81 4.66 -3.52
N ARG A 83 -5.36 5.44 -2.52
CA ARG A 83 -4.54 6.64 -2.70
C ARG A 83 -3.44 6.75 -1.64
N LEU A 84 -2.30 7.35 -2.02
CA LEU A 84 -1.29 7.85 -1.09
C LEU A 84 -1.67 9.26 -0.63
N LEU A 85 -1.81 9.45 0.68
CA LEU A 85 -1.97 10.77 1.31
C LEU A 85 -0.67 11.16 2.02
N PRO A 86 -0.09 12.33 1.75
CA PRO A 86 1.08 12.79 2.50
C PRO A 86 0.80 12.85 4.00
N LEU A 87 1.76 12.46 4.83
CA LEU A 87 1.65 12.59 6.29
C LEU A 87 1.45 14.06 6.71
N ALA A 88 1.99 15.00 5.95
CA ALA A 88 1.76 16.42 6.16
C ALA A 88 0.26 16.80 6.02
N ALA A 89 -0.45 16.18 5.07
CA ALA A 89 -1.88 16.37 4.89
C ALA A 89 -2.66 15.83 6.09
N LEU A 90 -2.34 14.61 6.54
CA LEU A 90 -2.98 14.02 7.72
C LEU A 90 -2.73 14.84 9.00
N LYS A 91 -1.52 15.39 9.15
CA LYS A 91 -1.18 16.28 10.28
C LYS A 91 -1.93 17.62 10.23
N SER A 92 -2.46 18.02 9.07
CA SER A 92 -3.26 19.24 8.93
C SER A 92 -4.74 19.05 9.29
N ILE A 93 -5.14 17.82 9.63
CA ILE A 93 -6.53 17.56 10.04
C ILE A 93 -6.81 18.31 11.34
N THR A 94 -7.83 19.17 11.30
CA THR A 94 -8.37 19.89 12.44
C THR A 94 -9.68 19.27 12.89
N GLU A 95 -9.91 19.24 14.20
CA GLU A 95 -11.15 18.76 14.81
C GLU A 95 -11.98 19.92 15.33
N ASP A 96 -13.20 20.05 14.81
CA ASP A 96 -14.20 20.99 15.32
C ASP A 96 -15.20 20.23 16.19
N HIS A 97 -15.26 20.58 17.48
CA HIS A 97 -16.14 19.97 18.46
C HIS A 97 -17.38 20.84 18.66
N SER A 98 -18.57 20.26 18.55
CA SER A 98 -19.84 20.95 18.74
C SER A 98 -20.89 20.04 19.38
N ARG A 99 -22.06 20.61 19.68
CA ARG A 99 -23.21 19.86 20.19
C ARG A 99 -24.43 20.12 19.32
N GLU A 100 -25.17 19.07 19.02
CA GLU A 100 -26.41 19.15 18.24
C GLU A 100 -27.57 18.59 19.09
N PRO A 101 -28.74 19.25 19.13
CA PRO A 101 -29.88 18.77 19.91
C PRO A 101 -30.40 17.44 19.35
N ILE A 102 -30.83 16.55 20.25
CA ILE A 102 -31.52 15.32 19.86
C ILE A 102 -33.00 15.66 19.66
N GLU A 103 -33.47 15.70 18.40
CA GLU A 103 -34.81 16.22 18.04
C GLU A 103 -35.98 15.57 18.80
N TRP A 104 -35.85 14.30 19.17
CA TRP A 104 -36.90 13.55 19.88
C TRP A 104 -36.71 13.53 21.41
N SER A 105 -35.62 14.10 21.94
CA SER A 105 -35.40 14.17 23.38
C SER A 105 -36.20 15.32 24.01
N LYS A 106 -37.00 14.99 25.03
CA LYS A 106 -37.71 15.98 25.86
C LYS A 106 -36.83 16.54 26.99
N SER A 107 -35.66 15.95 27.22
CA SER A 107 -34.75 16.24 28.33
C SER A 107 -33.67 17.28 27.98
N GLY A 108 -33.67 17.81 26.75
CA GLY A 108 -32.64 18.73 26.28
C GLY A 108 -31.31 18.03 25.96
N ASP A 109 -31.35 16.73 25.70
CA ASP A 109 -30.15 15.95 25.40
C ASP A 109 -29.51 16.42 24.09
N THR A 110 -28.18 16.30 24.01
CA THR A 110 -27.40 16.71 22.84
C THR A 110 -26.46 15.59 22.39
N TRP A 111 -26.28 15.43 21.08
CA TRP A 111 -25.17 14.71 20.49
C TRP A 111 -23.89 15.51 20.64
N ALA A 112 -22.81 14.87 21.05
CA ALA A 112 -21.47 15.39 20.80
C ALA A 112 -21.13 15.14 19.33
N VAL A 113 -20.71 16.17 18.62
CA VAL A 113 -20.38 16.12 17.20
C VAL A 113 -18.95 16.57 17.00
N ILE A 114 -18.13 15.69 16.43
CA ILE A 114 -16.74 15.97 16.06
C ILE A 114 -16.67 16.00 14.54
N ARG A 115 -16.27 17.14 13.97
CA ARG A 115 -16.08 17.29 12.52
C ARG A 115 -14.59 17.37 12.23
N TYR A 116 -14.10 16.46 11.41
CA TYR A 116 -12.73 16.45 10.93
C TYR A 116 -12.66 17.24 9.61
N ARG A 117 -11.73 18.18 9.51
CA ARG A 117 -11.49 18.98 8.29
C ARG A 117 -10.02 18.96 7.94
N MET A 118 -9.69 18.94 6.66
CA MET A 118 -8.33 19.02 6.16
C MET A 118 -8.26 20.16 5.14
N ASP A 119 -7.39 21.14 5.38
CA ASP A 119 -7.08 22.21 4.44
C ASP A 119 -5.60 22.08 4.04
N TYR A 120 -5.34 21.17 3.10
CA TYR A 120 -4.00 20.86 2.61
C TYR A 120 -3.95 21.05 1.09
N ASN A 121 -2.96 21.82 0.63
CA ASN A 121 -2.71 22.06 -0.78
C ASN A 121 -1.35 21.50 -1.16
N GLU A 122 -1.33 20.62 -2.17
CA GLU A 122 -0.12 20.10 -2.79
C GLU A 122 0.08 20.79 -4.15
N ARG A 123 1.31 21.22 -4.46
CA ARG A 123 1.68 21.70 -5.79
C ARG A 123 2.37 20.56 -6.52
N VAL A 124 1.80 20.17 -7.67
CA VAL A 124 2.27 19.07 -8.53
C VAL A 124 2.97 19.61 -9.77
#